data_AF-A0A7Y3NLK5-F1
#
_entry.id   AF-A0A7Y3NLK5-F1
#
_cell.length_a   1.000
_cell.length_b   1.000
_cell.length_c   1.000
_cell.angle_alpha   90.00
_cell.angle_beta   90.00
_cell.angle_gamma   90.00
#
_symmetry.space_group_name_H-M   'P 1'
#
loop_
_entity.id
_entity.type
_entity.pdbx_description
1 polymer ?
#
loop_
_entity_poly.entity_id
_entity_poly.type
_entity_poly.pdbx_seq_one_letter_code
_entity_poly.pdbx_strand_id
1 'polypeptide(L)'
;MRAITPILALALCAGCSEKEEIADQVEDRAESRAEAMEEAGRQMTNALQANIAEQQARTVRQAGEERAEAIRKSDLDADALTPAQKQALVTGDTGTPAKDVR
;
A
#
# COMPACT_ATOMS: atom_id res chain seq x y z
N MET A 1 28.01 5.94 18.93
CA MET A 1 26.77 6.72 18.73
C MET A 1 26.62 7.02 17.25
N ARG A 2 25.61 6.46 16.59
CA ARG A 2 25.09 6.90 15.30
C ARG A 2 23.64 6.44 15.23
N ALA A 3 22.76 7.28 15.79
CA ALA A 3 21.33 7.15 15.57
C ALA A 3 21.07 7.69 14.16
N ILE A 4 20.81 6.79 13.21
CA ILE A 4 20.25 7.16 11.92
C ILE A 4 18.74 7.19 12.17
N THR A 5 18.24 8.35 12.57
CA THR A 5 16.81 8.63 12.61
C THR A 5 16.36 8.77 11.16
N PRO A 6 15.56 7.85 10.58
CA PRO A 6 14.90 8.14 9.33
C PRO A 6 13.84 9.19 9.66
N ILE A 7 14.15 10.45 9.43
CA ILE A 7 13.15 11.50 9.30
C ILE A 7 12.48 11.20 7.96
N LEU A 8 11.46 10.36 7.99
CA LEU A 8 10.58 10.19 6.84
C LEU A 8 9.88 11.55 6.67
N ALA A 9 10.20 12.21 5.56
CA ALA A 9 9.78 13.55 5.23
C ALA A 9 8.27 13.60 4.95
N LEU A 10 7.46 13.70 6.00
CA LEU A 10 6.00 13.90 5.89
C LEU A 10 5.59 15.38 5.84
N ALA A 11 6.52 16.27 5.49
CA ALA A 11 6.28 17.71 5.48
C ALA A 11 6.74 18.35 4.17
N LEU A 12 6.09 18.02 3.04
CA LEU A 12 6.10 18.92 1.88
C LEU A 12 4.97 18.67 0.86
N CYS A 13 3.73 18.51 1.31
CA CYS A 13 2.59 18.68 0.40
C CYS A 13 1.48 19.50 1.09
N ALA A 14 1.70 20.81 1.20
CA ALA A 14 0.72 21.78 1.73
C ALA A 14 -0.50 22.01 0.78
N GLY A 15 -0.87 20.99 0.01
CA GLY A 15 -1.94 21.02 -1.00
C GLY A 15 -2.31 19.64 -1.57
N CYS A 16 -1.78 18.54 -1.01
CA CYS A 16 -2.25 17.21 -1.36
C CYS A 16 -3.65 17.02 -0.76
N SER A 17 -4.64 16.77 -1.63
CA SER A 17 -6.01 16.45 -1.20
C SER A 17 -6.02 15.15 -0.39
N GLU A 18 -6.98 14.95 0.53
CA GLU A 18 -7.09 13.71 1.32
C GLU A 18 -7.14 12.44 0.45
N LYS A 19 -7.64 12.55 -0.79
CA LYS A 19 -7.62 11.48 -1.79
C LYS A 19 -6.21 11.03 -2.17
N GLU A 20 -5.28 11.98 -2.29
CA GLU A 20 -3.87 11.71 -2.58
C GLU A 20 -3.23 10.98 -1.39
N GLU A 21 -3.54 11.41 -0.17
CA GLU A 21 -3.06 10.74 1.05
C GLU A 21 -3.54 9.28 1.14
N ILE A 22 -4.80 9.00 0.73
CA ILE A 22 -5.32 7.63 0.67
C ILE A 22 -4.59 6.82 -0.40
N ALA A 23 -4.35 7.39 -1.58
CA ALA A 23 -3.63 6.73 -2.66
C ALA A 23 -2.18 6.40 -2.26
N ASP A 24 -1.47 7.35 -1.66
CA ASP A 24 -0.10 7.16 -1.19
C ASP A 24 -0.03 6.09 -0.09
N GLN A 25 -0.99 6.07 0.84
CA GLN A 25 -1.07 5.01 1.84
C GLN A 25 -1.31 3.61 1.23
N VAL A 26 -2.03 3.51 0.12
CA VAL A 26 -2.20 2.24 -0.62
C VAL A 26 -0.87 1.80 -1.21
N GLU A 27 -0.14 2.73 -1.83
CA GLU A 27 1.17 2.48 -2.44
C GLU A 27 2.20 2.07 -1.37
N ASP A 28 2.33 2.85 -0.29
CA ASP A 28 3.23 2.57 0.84
C ASP A 28 2.96 1.21 1.50
N ARG A 29 1.69 0.83 1.63
CA ARG A 29 1.30 -0.47 2.18
C ARG A 29 1.71 -1.61 1.25
N ALA A 30 1.54 -1.43 -0.06
CA ALA A 30 1.96 -2.41 -1.04
C ALA A 30 3.49 -2.53 -1.09
N GLU A 31 4.20 -1.39 -1.04
CA GLU A 31 5.66 -1.33 -0.98
C GLU A 31 6.17 -2.07 0.25
N SER A 32 5.66 -1.74 1.45
CA SER A 32 6.06 -2.41 2.70
C SER A 32 5.85 -3.93 2.64
N ARG A 33 4.77 -4.38 2.00
CA ARG A 33 4.50 -5.81 1.82
C ARG A 33 5.45 -6.44 0.79
N ALA A 34 5.74 -5.75 -0.29
CA ALA A 34 6.70 -6.19 -1.30
C ALA A 34 8.12 -6.28 -0.71
N GLU A 35 8.55 -5.29 0.07
CA GLU A 35 9.83 -5.28 0.78
C GLU A 35 9.96 -6.48 1.73
N ALA A 36 8.90 -6.80 2.49
CA ALA A 36 8.90 -7.99 3.35
C ALA A 36 9.05 -9.29 2.56
N MET A 37 8.47 -9.38 1.35
CA MET A 37 8.65 -10.53 0.46
C MET A 37 10.08 -10.59 -0.11
N GLU A 38 10.64 -9.46 -0.52
CA GLU A 38 12.03 -9.37 -0.99
C GLU A 38 13.02 -9.75 0.11
N GLU A 39 12.82 -9.25 1.33
CA GLU A 39 13.65 -9.59 2.49
C GLU A 39 13.57 -11.08 2.82
N ALA A 40 12.36 -11.67 2.81
CA ALA A 40 12.19 -13.10 2.97
C ALA A 40 12.91 -13.88 1.85
N GLY A 41 12.83 -13.41 0.60
CA GLY A 41 13.52 -13.98 -0.56
C GLY A 41 15.05 -13.93 -0.42
N ARG A 42 15.62 -12.82 0.10
CA ARG A 42 17.06 -12.67 0.34
C ARG A 42 17.60 -13.64 1.38
N GLN A 43 16.77 -14.10 2.32
CA GLN A 43 17.14 -15.09 3.33
C GLN A 43 17.11 -16.54 2.78
N MET A 44 16.56 -16.76 1.58
CA MET A 44 16.48 -18.09 0.98
C MET A 44 17.82 -18.49 0.34
N THR A 45 18.25 -19.71 0.59
CA THR A 45 19.44 -20.30 -0.05
C THR A 45 19.16 -20.85 -1.46
N ASN A 46 17.89 -21.01 -1.81
CA ASN A 46 17.44 -21.51 -3.10
C ASN A 46 17.11 -20.34 -4.05
N ALA A 47 17.87 -20.24 -5.15
CA ALA A 47 17.73 -19.15 -6.13
C ALA A 47 16.35 -19.12 -6.83
N LEU A 48 15.72 -20.28 -7.05
CA LEU A 48 14.38 -20.32 -7.66
C LEU A 48 13.33 -19.72 -6.70
N GLN A 49 13.41 -20.06 -5.41
CA GLN A 49 12.48 -19.52 -4.41
C GLN A 49 12.69 -18.02 -4.19
N ALA A 50 13.95 -17.55 -4.15
CA ALA A 50 14.26 -16.13 -4.08
C ALA A 50 13.68 -15.36 -5.28
N ASN A 51 13.80 -15.90 -6.50
CA ASN A 51 13.24 -15.28 -7.70
C ASN A 51 11.70 -15.26 -7.68
N ILE A 52 11.05 -16.32 -7.19
CA ILE A 52 9.59 -16.34 -7.01
C ILE A 52 9.17 -15.26 -6.01
N ALA A 53 9.89 -15.10 -4.90
CA ALA A 53 9.60 -14.06 -3.91
C ALA A 53 9.75 -12.65 -4.51
N GLU A 54 10.80 -12.39 -5.30
CA GLU A 54 10.95 -11.13 -6.03
C GLU A 54 9.81 -10.87 -7.04
N GLN A 55 9.38 -11.89 -7.78
CA GLN A 55 8.26 -11.75 -8.72
C GLN A 55 6.94 -11.46 -7.99
N GLN A 56 6.71 -12.10 -6.85
CA GLN A 56 5.55 -11.83 -6.00
C GLN A 56 5.59 -10.41 -5.44
N ALA A 57 6.76 -9.95 -4.98
CA ALA A 57 6.96 -8.58 -4.50
C ALA A 57 6.62 -7.56 -5.60
N ARG A 58 7.14 -7.74 -6.83
CA ARG A 58 6.81 -6.89 -7.98
C ARG A 58 5.31 -6.89 -8.27
N THR A 59 4.67 -8.05 -8.22
CA THR A 59 3.22 -8.16 -8.45
C THR A 59 2.42 -7.39 -7.40
N VAL A 60 2.82 -7.47 -6.13
CA VAL A 60 2.18 -6.71 -5.04
C VAL A 60 2.37 -5.21 -5.23
N ARG A 61 3.58 -4.77 -5.55
CA ARG A 61 3.91 -3.36 -5.82
C ARG A 61 3.06 -2.81 -6.96
N GLN A 62 3.05 -3.49 -8.11
CA GLN A 62 2.24 -3.11 -9.26
C GLN A 62 0.73 -3.05 -8.93
N ALA A 63 0.20 -4.04 -8.20
CA ALA A 63 -1.20 -4.03 -7.79
C ALA A 63 -1.52 -2.87 -6.83
N GLY A 64 -0.56 -2.44 -6.01
CA GLY A 64 -0.65 -1.25 -5.17
C GLY A 64 -0.69 0.03 -6.00
N GLU A 65 0.27 0.20 -6.91
CA GLU A 65 0.34 1.34 -7.84
C GLU A 65 -0.95 1.47 -8.68
N GLU A 66 -1.43 0.37 -9.26
CA GLU A 66 -2.67 0.37 -10.05
C GLU A 66 -3.89 0.79 -9.22
N ARG A 67 -3.96 0.38 -7.94
CA ARG A 67 -5.04 0.78 -7.03
C ARG A 67 -4.91 2.24 -6.60
N ALA A 68 -3.71 2.69 -6.25
CA ALA A 68 -3.43 4.09 -5.91
C ALA A 68 -3.81 4.99 -7.07
N GLU A 69 -3.40 4.63 -8.29
CA GLU A 69 -3.72 5.36 -9.51
C GLU A 69 -5.23 5.38 -9.81
N ALA A 70 -5.94 4.28 -9.57
CA ALA A 70 -7.39 4.23 -9.67
C ALA A 70 -8.06 5.19 -8.66
N ILE A 71 -7.55 5.29 -7.45
CA ILE A 71 -8.05 6.24 -6.43
C ILE A 71 -7.76 7.68 -6.87
N ARG A 72 -6.53 8.01 -7.29
CA ARG A 72 -6.16 9.35 -7.79
C ARG A 72 -7.06 9.81 -8.94
N LYS A 73 -7.32 8.90 -9.89
CA LYS A 73 -8.18 9.15 -11.07
C LYS A 73 -9.68 9.10 -10.80
N SER A 74 -10.10 8.50 -9.68
CA SER A 74 -11.52 8.41 -9.35
C SER A 74 -12.09 9.77 -8.93
N ASP A 75 -13.40 9.92 -9.13
CA ASP A 75 -14.21 11.02 -8.61
C ASP A 75 -14.53 10.84 -7.11
N LEU A 76 -13.69 10.09 -6.38
CA LEU A 76 -13.86 9.86 -4.95
C LEU A 76 -13.77 11.19 -4.19
N ASP A 77 -14.87 11.55 -3.53
CA ASP A 77 -14.89 12.63 -2.55
C ASP A 77 -14.37 12.07 -1.21
N ALA A 78 -13.06 12.21 -0.98
CA ALA A 78 -12.41 11.70 0.22
C ALA A 78 -12.88 12.43 1.49
N ASP A 79 -13.26 13.71 1.39
CA ASP A 79 -13.74 14.50 2.51
C ASP A 79 -15.10 14.00 3.02
N ALA A 80 -15.91 13.40 2.13
CA ALA A 80 -17.18 12.79 2.48
C ALA A 80 -17.06 11.40 3.14
N LEU A 81 -15.86 10.81 3.19
CA LEU A 81 -15.65 9.48 3.77
C LEU A 81 -15.40 9.53 5.27
N THR A 82 -16.01 8.60 5.99
CA THR A 82 -15.64 8.34 7.38
C THR A 82 -14.23 7.74 7.48
N PRO A 83 -13.52 7.90 8.62
CA PRO A 83 -12.21 7.29 8.80
C PRO A 83 -12.18 5.77 8.55
N ALA A 84 -13.25 5.06 8.92
CA ALA A 84 -13.36 3.62 8.67
C ALA A 84 -13.44 3.29 7.17
N GLN A 85 -14.13 4.12 6.38
CA GLN A 85 -14.21 3.96 4.93
C GLN A 85 -12.88 4.31 4.25
N LYS A 86 -12.19 5.36 4.69
CA LYS A 86 -10.84 5.69 4.22
C LYS A 86 -9.88 4.53 4.47
N GLN A 87 -9.91 3.97 5.68
CA GLN A 87 -9.07 2.81 6.04
C GLN A 87 -9.39 1.58 5.19
N ALA A 88 -10.66 1.33 4.87
CA ALA A 88 -11.10 0.23 4.02
C ALA A 88 -10.52 0.33 2.59
N LEU A 89 -10.43 1.56 2.04
CA LEU A 89 -9.76 1.80 0.77
C LEU A 89 -8.26 1.49 0.85
N VAL A 90 -7.59 1.92 1.93
CA VAL A 90 -6.15 1.67 2.15
C VAL A 90 -5.85 0.18 2.31
N THR A 91 -6.65 -0.55 3.09
CA THR A 91 -6.42 -1.98 3.30
C THR A 91 -6.78 -2.83 2.09
N GLY A 92 -7.57 -2.29 1.17
CA GLY A 92 -8.14 -3.05 0.06
C GLY A 92 -9.23 -4.02 0.50
N ASP A 93 -9.68 -3.94 1.75
CA ASP A 93 -10.98 -4.46 2.15
C ASP A 93 -12.00 -3.48 1.60
N THR A 94 -12.38 -3.63 0.33
CA THR A 94 -13.67 -3.10 -0.10
C THR A 94 -14.67 -3.73 0.85
N GLY A 95 -15.14 -2.97 1.83
CA GLY A 95 -15.99 -3.42 2.92
C GLY A 95 -17.20 -4.13 2.36
N THR A 96 -17.03 -5.39 2.03
CA THR A 96 -18.08 -6.33 1.72
C THR A 96 -18.55 -6.63 3.12
N PRO A 97 -19.66 -6.04 3.61
CA PRO A 97 -20.31 -6.68 4.74
C PRO A 97 -20.44 -8.12 4.31
N ALA A 98 -19.94 -9.05 5.11
CA ALA A 98 -20.26 -10.45 5.01
C ALA A 98 -21.78 -10.56 5.20
N LYS A 99 -22.56 -10.21 4.17
CA LYS A 99 -23.99 -10.46 4.07
C LYS A 99 -24.09 -11.82 3.42
N ASP A 100 -24.34 -12.79 4.30
CA ASP A 100 -25.05 -14.03 4.03
C ASP A 100 -24.37 -15.02 3.08
N VAL A 101 -23.39 -15.75 3.60
CA VAL A 101 -23.29 -17.18 3.29
C VAL A 101 -24.13 -17.89 4.34
N ARG A 102 -25.41 -18.07 4.02
CA ARG A 102 -26.34 -18.93 4.78
C ARG A 102 -26.50 -20.25 4.06
#